data_AF-A0A383EI55-F1
#
_entry.id   AF-A0A383EI55-F1
#
_cell.length_a   1.000
_cell.length_b   1.000
_cell.length_c   1.000
_cell.angle_alpha   90.00
_cell.angle_beta   90.00
_cell.angle_gamma   90.00
#
_symmetry.space_group_name_H-M   'P 1'
#
loop_
_entity.id
_entity.type
_entity.pdbx_description
1 polymer ?
#
loop_
_entity_poly.entity_id
_entity_poly.type
_entity_poly.pdbx_seq_one_letter_code
_entity_poly.pdbx_strand_id
1 'polypeptide(L)'
;MGKKTREHRRERREDFASKRTHQKRKSNLLAAGILGIIAVIVGFSIYTFIDMDTSGPGVPEGAGKLGDEHEHASLLVRIFGDQFDFSTSTYQIKNSWIHFEESDGKTIH
;
A
#
# COMPACT_ATOMS: atom_id res chain seq x y z
N MET A 1 -42.21 40.50 37.97
CA MET A 1 -42.03 39.06 37.65
C MET A 1 -41.07 38.93 36.47
N GLY A 2 -39.91 38.29 36.59
CA GLY A 2 -39.08 38.06 35.38
C GLY A 2 -37.61 37.66 35.57
N LYS A 3 -36.99 37.93 36.72
CA LYS A 3 -35.60 37.52 36.99
C LYS A 3 -35.44 36.00 37.06
N LYS A 4 -36.26 35.33 37.89
CA LYS A 4 -36.24 33.86 38.05
C LYS A 4 -36.49 33.12 36.73
N THR A 5 -37.39 33.61 35.88
CA THR A 5 -37.69 33.01 34.57
C THR A 5 -36.56 33.20 33.56
N ARG A 6 -35.81 34.32 33.61
CA ARG A 6 -34.63 34.55 32.77
C ARG A 6 -33.45 33.67 33.19
N GLU A 7 -33.21 33.53 34.49
CA GLU A 7 -32.13 32.69 35.04
C GLU A 7 -32.35 31.21 34.69
N HIS A 8 -33.55 30.69 34.93
CA HIS A 8 -33.89 29.30 34.62
C HIS A 8 -33.80 28.97 33.11
N ARG A 9 -34.04 29.96 32.24
CA ARG A 9 -33.86 29.83 30.79
C ARG A 9 -32.38 29.89 30.38
N ARG A 10 -31.54 30.57 31.16
CA ARG A 10 -30.07 30.64 30.98
C ARG A 10 -29.41 29.33 31.39
N GLU A 11 -29.74 28.82 32.57
CA GLU A 11 -29.25 27.52 33.07
C GLU A 11 -29.59 26.37 32.12
N ARG A 12 -30.83 26.33 31.60
CA ARG A 12 -31.18 25.32 30.58
C ARG A 12 -30.33 25.47 29.31
N ARG A 13 -30.07 26.69 28.84
CA ARG A 13 -29.22 26.91 27.65
C ARG A 13 -27.78 26.48 27.88
N GLU A 14 -27.24 26.74 29.06
CA GLU A 14 -25.89 26.31 29.46
C GLU A 14 -25.80 24.79 29.58
N ASP A 15 -26.82 24.13 30.13
CA ASP A 15 -26.90 22.66 30.22
C ASP A 15 -27.08 22.00 28.84
N PHE A 16 -27.87 22.59 27.94
CA PHE A 16 -27.96 22.13 26.55
C PHE A 16 -26.65 22.34 25.78
N ALA A 17 -25.98 23.47 25.99
CA ALA A 17 -24.70 23.77 25.36
C ALA A 17 -23.60 22.81 25.86
N SER A 18 -23.56 22.54 27.17
CA SER A 18 -22.59 21.61 27.79
C SER A 18 -22.81 20.17 27.32
N LYS A 19 -24.05 19.71 27.23
CA LYS A 19 -24.39 18.38 26.69
C LYS A 19 -23.95 18.23 25.24
N ARG A 20 -24.19 19.26 24.42
CA ARG A 20 -23.80 19.26 22.99
C ARG A 20 -22.29 19.28 22.82
N THR A 21 -21.55 20.05 23.63
CA THR A 21 -20.08 20.07 23.58
C THR A 21 -19.49 18.74 24.06
N HIS A 22 -20.06 18.11 25.10
CA HIS A 22 -19.61 16.81 25.58
C HIS A 22 -19.84 15.70 24.55
N GLN A 23 -21.00 15.69 23.88
CA GLN A 23 -21.28 14.76 22.78
C GLN A 23 -20.32 14.97 21.59
N LYS A 24 -20.08 16.22 21.18
CA LYS A 24 -19.10 16.51 20.12
C LYS A 24 -17.70 16.08 20.50
N ARG A 25 -17.26 16.32 21.74
CA ARG A 25 -15.93 15.93 22.22
C ARG A 25 -15.75 14.42 22.23
N LYS A 26 -16.77 13.66 22.65
CA LYS A 26 -16.77 12.19 22.60
C LYS A 26 -16.67 11.68 21.15
N SER A 27 -17.46 12.25 20.24
CA SER A 27 -17.42 11.90 18.81
C SER A 27 -16.07 12.21 18.18
N ASN A 28 -15.50 13.39 18.46
CA ASN A 28 -14.20 13.79 17.95
C ASN A 28 -13.07 12.88 18.48
N LEU A 29 -13.14 12.46 19.74
CA LEU A 29 -12.17 11.51 20.32
C LEU A 29 -12.26 10.13 19.65
N LEU A 30 -13.47 9.64 19.37
CA LEU A 30 -13.65 8.39 18.62
C LEU A 30 -13.12 8.51 17.19
N ALA A 31 -13.43 9.60 16.50
CA ALA A 31 -12.90 9.86 15.15
C ALA A 31 -11.37 9.93 15.14
N ALA A 32 -10.77 10.64 16.10
CA ALA A 32 -9.32 10.70 16.25
C ALA A 32 -8.71 9.31 16.55
N GLY A 33 -9.36 8.50 17.39
CA GLY A 33 -8.93 7.13 17.66
C GLY A 33 -8.95 6.24 16.42
N ILE A 34 -10.03 6.30 15.64
CA ILE A 34 -10.17 5.55 14.38
C ILE A 34 -9.10 5.99 13.38
N LEU A 35 -8.91 7.30 13.19
CA LEU A 35 -7.87 7.83 12.30
C LEU A 35 -6.47 7.42 12.75
N GLY A 36 -6.21 7.40 14.07
CA GLY A 36 -4.96 6.91 14.64
C GLY A 36 -4.71 5.44 14.31
N ILE A 37 -5.71 4.58 14.45
CA ILE A 37 -5.60 3.15 14.10
C ILE A 37 -5.34 2.98 12.61
N ILE A 38 -6.06 3.71 11.75
CA ILE A 38 -5.84 3.66 10.28
C ILE A 38 -4.39 4.06 9.95
N ALA A 39 -3.88 5.14 10.54
CA ALA A 39 -2.51 5.58 10.32
C ALA A 39 -1.49 4.53 10.75
N VAL A 40 -1.71 3.84 11.88
CA VAL A 40 -0.84 2.74 12.33
C VAL A 40 -0.87 1.56 11.35
N ILE A 41 -2.06 1.15 10.89
CA ILE A 41 -2.18 0.05 9.92
C ILE A 41 -1.46 0.40 8.61
N VAL A 42 -1.71 1.59 8.07
CA VAL A 42 -1.07 2.03 6.82
C VAL A 42 0.45 2.11 6.98
N GLY A 43 0.94 2.70 8.07
CA GLY A 43 2.37 2.79 8.34
C GLY A 43 3.02 1.41 8.50
N PHE A 44 2.37 0.50 9.22
CA PHE A 44 2.85 -0.87 9.39
C PHE A 44 2.87 -1.62 8.06
N SER A 45 1.81 -1.52 7.25
CA SER A 45 1.75 -2.16 5.92
C SER A 45 2.85 -1.66 4.98
N ILE A 46 3.11 -0.34 4.96
CA ILE A 46 4.21 0.23 4.16
C ILE A 46 5.55 -0.31 4.63
N TYR A 47 5.80 -0.30 5.95
CA TYR A 47 7.04 -0.84 6.52
C TYR A 47 7.24 -2.30 6.16
N THR A 48 6.20 -3.14 6.34
CA THR A 48 6.28 -4.56 5.97
C THR A 48 6.50 -4.76 4.48
N PHE A 49 5.92 -3.92 3.62
CA PHE A 49 6.11 -4.03 2.17
C PHE A 49 7.54 -3.71 1.74
N ILE A 50 8.16 -2.70 2.36
CA ILE A 50 9.56 -2.33 2.08
C ILE A 50 10.55 -3.37 2.61
N ASP A 51 10.27 -3.94 3.79
CA ASP A 51 11.18 -4.90 4.44
C ASP A 51 10.85 -6.36 4.15
N MET A 52 9.85 -6.63 3.30
CA MET A 52 9.53 -7.95 2.83
C MET A 52 10.71 -8.49 2.02
N ASP A 53 11.50 -9.38 2.64
CA ASP A 53 12.36 -10.31 1.91
C ASP A 53 11.48 -11.11 0.94
N THR A 54 12.03 -11.40 -0.24
CA THR A 54 11.38 -12.19 -1.29
C THR A 54 11.26 -13.63 -0.83
N SER A 55 10.38 -13.91 0.14
CA SER A 55 10.02 -15.27 0.57
C SER A 55 8.61 -15.60 0.10
N GLY A 56 8.29 -15.22 -1.13
CA GLY A 56 7.09 -15.66 -1.84
C GLY A 56 7.24 -17.08 -2.41
N PRO A 57 6.13 -17.73 -2.80
CA PRO A 57 6.20 -19.02 -3.48
C PRO A 57 7.02 -18.90 -4.77
N GLY A 58 8.03 -19.76 -4.93
CA GLY A 58 8.82 -19.87 -6.17
C GLY A 58 9.98 -18.88 -6.31
N VAL A 59 10.37 -18.18 -5.24
CA VAL A 59 11.56 -17.31 -5.27
C VAL A 59 12.82 -18.16 -5.51
N PRO A 60 13.68 -17.79 -6.47
CA PRO A 60 14.97 -18.43 -6.67
C PRO A 60 15.87 -18.30 -5.43
N GLU A 61 16.63 -19.36 -5.12
CA GLU A 61 17.62 -19.30 -4.04
C GLU A 61 18.65 -18.21 -4.33
N GLY A 62 18.84 -17.28 -3.37
CA GLY A 62 19.77 -16.16 -3.51
C GLY A 62 19.21 -14.91 -4.22
N ALA A 63 17.91 -14.86 -4.55
CA ALA A 63 17.29 -13.62 -5.03
C ALA A 63 17.32 -12.53 -3.95
N GLY A 64 17.65 -11.28 -4.34
CA GLY A 64 17.66 -10.10 -3.46
C GLY A 64 16.26 -9.61 -3.08
N LYS A 65 16.17 -8.49 -2.35
CA LYS A 65 14.87 -7.87 -2.00
C LYS A 65 14.21 -7.29 -3.25
N LEU A 66 12.88 -7.19 -3.22
CA LEU A 66 12.15 -6.59 -4.33
C LEU A 66 12.51 -5.11 -4.45
N GLY A 67 12.96 -4.70 -5.64
CA GLY A 67 13.41 -3.33 -5.90
C GLY A 67 14.89 -3.06 -5.57
N ASP A 68 15.65 -4.09 -5.15
CA ASP A 68 17.11 -4.02 -5.10
C ASP A 68 17.71 -3.91 -6.52
N GLU A 69 18.99 -3.55 -6.56
CA GLU A 69 19.80 -3.60 -7.77
C GLU A 69 19.77 -5.02 -8.36
N HIS A 70 19.52 -5.10 -9.67
CA HIS A 70 19.58 -6.34 -10.43
C HIS A 70 20.27 -6.08 -11.76
N GLU A 71 20.85 -7.14 -12.31
CA GLU A 71 21.62 -7.10 -13.55
C GLU A 71 20.78 -7.65 -14.70
N HIS A 72 20.80 -6.96 -15.84
CA HIS A 72 20.21 -7.46 -17.06
C HIS A 72 21.22 -8.31 -17.82
N ALA A 73 20.78 -9.47 -18.31
CA ALA A 73 21.60 -10.33 -19.16
C ALA A 73 21.01 -10.40 -20.57
N SER A 74 21.83 -10.31 -21.62
CA SER A 74 21.35 -10.48 -22.99
C SER A 74 21.74 -11.84 -23.56
N LEU A 75 20.86 -12.45 -24.35
CA LEU A 75 21.17 -13.65 -25.12
C LEU A 75 20.90 -13.47 -26.62
N LEU A 76 21.75 -14.12 -27.41
CA LEU A 76 21.57 -14.28 -28.85
C LEU A 76 21.74 -15.75 -29.19
N VAL A 77 20.67 -16.39 -29.63
CA VAL A 77 20.71 -17.79 -30.09
C VAL A 77 20.57 -17.80 -31.60
N ARG A 78 21.40 -18.60 -32.27
CA ARG A 78 21.31 -18.87 -33.70
C ARG A 78 21.13 -20.35 -33.96
N ILE A 79 20.15 -20.70 -34.78
CA ILE A 79 19.91 -22.07 -35.25
C ILE A 79 20.15 -22.08 -36.75
N PHE A 80 21.12 -22.88 -37.20
CA PHE A 80 21.55 -22.93 -38.62
C PHE A 80 21.94 -21.57 -39.22
N GLY A 81 22.36 -20.61 -38.39
CA GLY A 81 22.75 -19.26 -38.82
C GLY A 81 21.66 -18.21 -38.65
N ASP A 82 20.39 -18.64 -38.61
CA ASP A 82 19.24 -17.77 -38.38
C ASP A 82 19.10 -17.44 -36.90
N GLN A 83 18.80 -16.18 -36.59
CA GLN A 83 18.54 -15.75 -35.23
C GLN A 83 17.21 -16.37 -34.76
N PHE A 84 17.26 -17.01 -33.59
CA PHE A 84 16.07 -17.52 -32.95
C PHE A 84 15.27 -16.38 -32.32
N ASP A 85 13.97 -16.34 -32.60
CA ASP A 85 13.10 -15.26 -32.18
C ASP A 85 12.36 -15.60 -30.88
N PHE A 86 12.86 -15.07 -29.76
CA PHE A 86 12.21 -15.17 -28.46
C PHE A 86 11.14 -14.10 -28.23
N SER A 87 10.95 -13.12 -29.12
CA SER A 87 9.91 -12.07 -28.95
C SER A 87 8.49 -12.61 -29.12
N THR A 88 8.34 -13.81 -29.70
CA THR A 88 7.03 -14.45 -29.88
C THR A 88 6.37 -14.80 -28.55
N SER A 89 5.05 -14.67 -28.47
CA SER A 89 4.26 -14.88 -27.25
C SER A 89 4.46 -16.26 -26.61
N THR A 90 4.84 -17.28 -27.39
CA THR A 90 5.16 -18.63 -26.92
C THR A 90 6.35 -18.67 -25.94
N TYR A 91 7.24 -17.68 -26.01
CA TYR A 91 8.43 -17.58 -25.15
C TYR A 91 8.33 -16.44 -24.13
N GLN A 92 7.25 -15.65 -24.17
CA GLN A 92 7.02 -14.55 -23.23
C GLN A 92 6.36 -15.04 -21.94
N ILE A 93 6.79 -14.46 -20.81
CA ILE A 93 6.24 -14.57 -19.45
C ILE A 93 5.75 -15.98 -19.10
N LYS A 94 6.69 -16.89 -18.85
CA LYS A 94 6.41 -18.22 -18.27
C LYS A 94 6.61 -18.29 -16.77
N ASN A 95 7.36 -17.33 -16.22
CA ASN A 95 7.72 -17.24 -14.83
C ASN A 95 7.75 -15.75 -14.43
N SER A 96 7.26 -15.44 -13.23
CA SER A 96 7.31 -14.08 -12.66
C SER A 96 8.71 -13.64 -12.26
N TRP A 97 9.68 -14.56 -12.23
CA TRP A 97 11.06 -14.33 -11.79
C TRP A 97 12.07 -14.27 -12.92
N ILE A 98 11.68 -14.64 -14.15
CA ILE A 98 12.55 -14.59 -15.32
C ILE A 98 11.70 -14.42 -16.58
N HIS A 99 11.94 -13.33 -17.31
CA HIS A 99 11.22 -12.98 -18.52
C HIS A 99 12.09 -12.17 -19.48
N PHE A 100 11.57 -11.92 -20.68
CA PHE A 100 12.19 -10.96 -21.59
C PHE A 100 11.63 -9.56 -21.33
N GLU A 101 12.51 -8.61 -21.10
CA GLU A 101 12.17 -7.21 -20.90
C GLU A 101 11.41 -6.68 -22.12
N GLU A 102 10.28 -6.01 -21.88
CA GLU A 102 9.43 -5.43 -22.94
C GLU A 102 9.03 -6.41 -24.08
N SER A 103 9.14 -7.71 -23.85
CA SER A 103 9.00 -8.74 -24.89
C SER A 103 9.97 -8.61 -26.07
N ASP A 104 11.16 -8.04 -25.85
CA ASP A 104 12.17 -7.78 -26.89
C ASP A 104 12.84 -9.08 -27.44
N GLY A 105 12.73 -10.18 -26.70
CA GLY A 105 13.31 -11.47 -27.03
C GLY A 105 14.84 -11.54 -26.94
N LYS A 106 15.48 -10.58 -26.26
CA LYS A 106 16.94 -10.45 -26.16
C LYS A 106 17.42 -10.23 -24.74
N THR A 107 16.70 -9.41 -23.97
CA THR A 107 17.12 -8.97 -22.63
C THR A 107 16.36 -9.76 -21.59
N ILE A 108 17.07 -10.57 -20.80
CA ILE A 108 16.52 -11.29 -19.66
C ILE A 108 16.44 -10.34 -18.47
N HIS A 109 15.25 -10.30 -17.87
CA HIS A 109 14.93 -9.69 -16.59
C HIS A 109 14.44 -10.76 -15.62
#